data_AF-A0A7C2C149-F1
#
_entry.id   AF-A0A7C2C149-F1
#
_cell.length_a   1.000
_cell.length_b   1.000
_cell.length_c   1.000
_cell.angle_alpha   90.00
_cell.angle_beta   90.00
_cell.angle_gamma   90.00
#
_symmetry.space_group_name_H-M   'P 1'
#
loop_
_entity.id
_entity.type
_entity.pdbx_description
1 polymer ?
#
loop_
_entity_poly.entity_id
_entity_poly.type
_entity_poly.pdbx_seq_one_letter_code
_entity_poly.pdbx_strand_id
1 'polypeptide(L)'
;MVVEVLSPGTEAIDRGEKLLRYRGLPGLQAYVLAAQEARRVEIYRRLPDGSWRYEVVEEGQVELPCVEAVLDLDELYRGLPLGPRP
;
A
#
# COMPACT_ATOMS: atom_id res chain seq x y z
N MET A 1 0.20 -11.04 3.70
CA MET A 1 0.19 -9.66 3.17
C MET A 1 0.38 -9.71 1.66
N VAL A 2 -0.12 -8.72 0.93
CA VAL A 2 0.12 -8.53 -0.51
C VAL A 2 0.50 -7.06 -0.74
N VAL A 3 1.46 -6.82 -1.63
CA VAL A 3 1.93 -5.49 -2.02
C VAL A 3 1.87 -5.41 -3.55
N GLU A 4 1.24 -4.36 -4.08
CA GLU A 4 1.14 -4.09 -5.52
C GLU A 4 1.77 -2.72 -5.81
N VAL A 5 2.56 -2.63 -6.88
CA VAL A 5 3.07 -1.35 -7.38
C VAL A 5 2.13 -0.90 -8.49
N LEU A 6 1.44 0.22 -8.28
CA LEU A 6 0.44 0.72 -9.21
C LEU A 6 1.10 1.15 -10.50
N SER A 7 0.50 0.74 -11.62
CA SER A 7 0.83 1.23 -12.95
C SER A 7 -0.40 1.77 -13.65
N PRO A 8 -0.26 2.71 -14.60
CA PRO A 8 -1.41 3.25 -15.34
C PRO A 8 -2.30 2.19 -15.96
N GLY A 9 -1.73 1.04 -16.36
CA GLY A 9 -2.47 -0.06 -16.99
C GLY A 9 -3.23 -0.98 -16.01
N THR A 10 -2.86 -1.00 -14.72
CA THR A 10 -3.43 -1.96 -13.74
C THR A 10 -4.10 -1.29 -12.55
N GLU A 11 -3.91 0.01 -12.35
CA GLU A 11 -4.33 0.73 -11.14
C GLU A 11 -5.83 0.57 -10.82
N ALA A 12 -6.70 0.68 -11.83
CA ALA A 12 -8.14 0.51 -11.64
C ALA A 12 -8.51 -0.91 -11.16
N ILE A 13 -7.79 -1.92 -11.65
CA ILE A 13 -7.97 -3.33 -11.26
C ILE A 13 -7.42 -3.55 -9.85
N ASP A 14 -6.24 -3.00 -9.55
CA ASP A 14 -5.57 -3.12 -8.26
C ASP A 14 -6.37 -2.48 -7.11
N ARG A 15 -6.97 -1.30 -7.36
CA ARG A 15 -7.86 -0.59 -6.42
C ARG A 15 -9.26 -1.19 -6.32
N GLY A 16 -9.71 -1.90 -7.35
CA GLY A 16 -11.07 -2.41 -7.46
C GLY A 16 -11.16 -3.92 -7.22
N GLU A 17 -11.16 -4.68 -8.31
CA GLU A 17 -11.42 -6.13 -8.30
C GLU A 17 -10.44 -6.89 -7.40
N LYS A 18 -9.13 -6.64 -7.53
CA LYS A 18 -8.12 -7.33 -6.73
C LYS A 18 -8.27 -7.00 -5.24
N LEU A 19 -8.47 -5.73 -4.90
CA LEU A 19 -8.69 -5.33 -3.50
C LEU A 19 -9.88 -6.08 -2.89
N LEU A 20 -11.02 -6.13 -3.59
CA LEU A 20 -12.21 -6.85 -3.11
C LEU A 20 -11.93 -8.34 -2.94
N ARG A 21 -11.30 -8.97 -3.94
CA ARG A 21 -10.96 -10.40 -3.93
C ARG A 21 -10.02 -10.74 -2.78
N TYR A 22 -8.96 -9.97 -2.60
CA TYR A 22 -7.95 -10.23 -1.60
C TYR A 22 -8.44 -9.97 -0.18
N ARG A 23 -9.30 -8.97 0.04
CA ARG A 23 -9.94 -8.76 1.36
C ARG A 23 -10.79 -9.96 1.82
N GLY A 24 -11.23 -10.82 0.88
CA GLY A 24 -11.89 -12.09 1.17
C GLY A 24 -10.97 -13.20 1.68
N LEU A 25 -9.64 -13.08 1.53
CA LEU A 25 -8.70 -14.10 1.99
C LEU A 25 -8.58 -14.08 3.53
N PRO A 26 -8.82 -15.21 4.24
CA PRO A 26 -8.84 -15.25 5.71
C PRO A 26 -7.51 -14.84 6.35
N GLY A 27 -6.38 -15.22 5.75
CA GLY A 27 -5.04 -14.93 6.28
C GLY A 27 -4.48 -13.56 5.88
N LEU A 28 -5.20 -12.76 5.09
CA LEU A 28 -4.67 -11.47 4.65
C LEU A 28 -4.84 -10.42 5.76
N GLN A 29 -3.70 -9.98 6.29
CA GLN A 29 -3.64 -8.93 7.31
C GLN A 29 -3.51 -7.52 6.74
N ALA A 30 -2.88 -7.39 5.57
CA ALA A 30 -2.69 -6.10 4.91
C ALA A 30 -2.61 -6.26 3.38
N TYR A 31 -3.16 -5.26 2.67
CA TYR A 31 -3.02 -5.05 1.24
C TYR A 31 -2.46 -3.65 1.01
N VAL A 32 -1.30 -3.56 0.37
CA VAL A 32 -0.53 -2.32 0.18
C VAL A 32 -0.48 -1.97 -1.30
N LEU A 33 -0.77 -0.73 -1.65
CA LEU A 33 -0.61 -0.19 -3.00
C LEU A 33 0.44 0.93 -2.96
N ALA A 34 1.54 0.78 -3.69
CA ALA A 34 2.56 1.82 -3.84
C ALA A 34 2.41 2.49 -5.21
N ALA A 35 2.16 3.80 -5.24
CA ALA A 35 2.09 4.55 -6.50
C ALA A 35 3.48 4.71 -7.09
N GLN A 36 3.66 4.58 -8.41
CA GLN A 36 4.98 4.81 -9.04
C GLN A 36 5.18 6.26 -9.51
N GLU A 37 4.09 7.00 -9.72
CA GLU A 37 4.11 8.39 -10.24
C GLU A 37 3.96 9.46 -9.15
N ALA A 38 3.76 9.04 -7.89
CA ALA A 38 3.63 9.91 -6.75
C ALA A 38 4.23 9.23 -5.50
N ARG A 39 4.73 10.04 -4.56
CA ARG A 39 5.22 9.55 -3.28
C ARG A 39 4.03 9.20 -2.38
N ARG A 40 3.38 8.06 -2.65
CA ARG A 40 2.10 7.71 -2.03
C ARG A 40 1.94 6.21 -1.87
N VAL A 41 1.73 5.79 -0.63
CA VAL A 41 1.44 4.40 -0.28
C VAL A 41 0.04 4.35 0.34
N GLU A 42 -0.80 3.47 -0.16
CA GLU A 42 -2.11 3.18 0.39
C GLU A 42 -2.10 1.83 1.07
N ILE A 43 -2.77 1.74 2.20
CA ILE A 43 -2.74 0.56 3.04
C ILE A 43 -4.15 0.25 3.50
N TYR A 44 -4.59 -0.97 3.20
CA TYR A 44 -5.76 -1.56 3.79
C TYR A 44 -5.30 -2.55 4.85
N ARG A 45 -5.54 -2.27 6.13
CA ARG A 45 -5.17 -3.15 7.26
C ARG A 45 -6.40 -3.82 7.84
N ARG A 46 -6.34 -5.14 8.03
CA ARG A 46 -7.36 -5.88 8.77
C ARG A 46 -7.14 -5.65 10.26
N LEU A 47 -8.20 -5.22 10.95
CA LEU A 47 -8.20 -5.00 12.40
C LEU A 47 -8.61 -6.29 13.16
N PRO A 48 -8.37 -6.36 14.48
CA PRO A 48 -8.73 -7.55 15.28
C PRO A 48 -10.22 -7.92 15.25
N ASP A 49 -11.10 -6.94 15.01
CA ASP A 49 -12.55 -7.15 14.85
C ASP A 49 -12.96 -7.64 13.45
N GLY A 50 -11.99 -7.86 12.56
CA GLY A 50 -12.19 -8.30 11.18
C GLY A 50 -12.53 -7.18 10.19
N SER A 51 -12.71 -5.94 10.67
CA SER A 51 -12.90 -4.77 9.81
C SER A 51 -11.60 -4.38 9.10
N TRP A 52 -11.72 -3.49 8.10
CA TRP A 52 -10.57 -2.99 7.35
C TRP A 52 -10.43 -1.49 7.55
N ARG A 53 -9.26 -1.05 7.99
CA ARG A 53 -8.86 0.35 8.02
C ARG A 53 -8.13 0.70 6.73
N TYR A 54 -8.46 1.86 6.16
CA TYR A 54 -7.76 2.43 5.01
C TYR A 54 -6.93 3.64 5.45
N GLU A 55 -5.68 3.69 5.02
CA GLU A 55 -4.73 4.75 5.34
C GLU A 55 -3.95 5.13 4.07
N VAL A 56 -3.61 6.42 3.97
CA VAL A 56 -2.73 6.96 2.93
C VAL A 56 -1.52 7.55 3.64
N VAL A 57 -0.33 7.17 3.18
CA VAL A 57 0.94 7.66 3.70
C VAL A 57 1.73 8.25 2.54
N GLU A 58 2.07 9.53 2.68
CA GLU A 58 2.80 10.29 1.66
C GLU A 58 4.20 10.69 2.15
N GLU A 59 4.44 10.58 3.46
CA GLU A 59 5.72 10.84 4.10
C GLU A 59 5.96 9.92 5.31
N GLY A 60 7.22 9.81 5.75
CA GLY A 60 7.59 9.02 6.90
C GLY A 60 7.61 7.51 6.63
N GLN A 61 7.05 6.75 7.56
CA GLN A 61 7.26 5.30 7.66
C GLN A 61 5.95 4.54 7.81
N VAL A 62 5.93 3.32 7.25
CA VAL A 62 4.78 2.42 7.26
C VAL A 62 5.17 1.10 7.92
N GLU A 63 4.48 0.72 8.99
CA GLU A 63 4.62 -0.61 9.57
C GLU A 63 3.93 -1.68 8.72
N LEU A 64 4.64 -2.79 8.48
CA LEU A 64 4.18 -3.96 7.73
C LEU A 64 3.94 -5.15 8.69
N PRO A 65 2.68 -5.49 9.00
CA PRO A 65 2.33 -6.34 10.14
C PRO A 65 2.79 -7.81 10.03
N CYS A 66 3.05 -8.32 8.83
CA CYS A 66 3.41 -9.74 8.64
C CYS A 66 4.92 -10.04 8.66
N VAL A 67 5.76 -9.02 8.55
CA VAL A 67 7.21 -9.18 8.33
C VAL A 67 8.04 -8.42 9.36
N GLU A 68 7.41 -7.84 10.38
CA GLU A 68 8.06 -7.01 11.42
C GLU A 68 9.01 -5.98 10.81
N ALA A 69 8.62 -5.42 9.66
CA ALA A 69 9.43 -4.48 8.90
C ALA A 69 8.75 -3.12 8.82
N VAL A 70 9.57 -2.10 8.65
CA VAL A 70 9.15 -0.73 8.42
C VAL A 70 9.53 -0.35 7.00
N LEU A 71 8.56 0.15 6.25
CA LEU A 71 8.75 0.69 4.91
C LEU A 71 8.92 2.20 5.01
N ASP A 72 10.15 2.68 4.85
CA ASP A 72 10.47 4.10 4.81
C ASP A 72 10.21 4.67 3.41
N LEU A 73 9.40 5.71 3.31
CA LEU A 73 9.04 6.29 2.01
C LEU A 73 10.21 7.05 1.37
N ASP A 74 11.15 7.62 2.13
CA ASP A 74 12.34 8.27 1.55
C ASP A 74 13.26 7.22 0.91
N GLU A 75 13.32 6.02 1.48
CA GLU A 75 14.05 4.89 0.90
C GLU A 75 13.32 4.27 -0.30
N LEU A 76 12.02 4.00 -0.15
CA LEU A 76 11.20 3.38 -1.20
C LEU A 76 11.23 4.19 -2.51
N TYR A 77 11.18 5.52 -2.40
CA TYR A 77 11.12 6.42 -3.55
C TYR A 77 12.47 7.01 -3.94
N ARG A 78 13.57 6.54 -3.33
CA ARG A 78 14.92 7.06 -3.58
C ARG A 78 15.30 6.89 -5.05
N GLY A 79 15.66 8.00 -5.71
CA GLY A 79 16.14 7.99 -7.09
C GLY A 79 15.04 7.96 -8.17
N LEU A 80 13.76 8.00 -7.78
CA LEU A 80 12.68 8.18 -8.73
C LEU A 80 12.50 9.66 -9.09
N PRO A 81 12.14 9.99 -10.35
CA PRO A 81 11.96 11.35 -10.83
C PRO A 81 10.61 11.93 -10.37
N LEU A 82 10.34 11.86 -9.07
CA LEU A 82 9.16 12.46 -8.48
C LEU A 82 9.38 13.97 -8.28
N GLY A 83 8.31 14.75 -8.47
CA GLY A 83 8.35 16.19 -8.23
C GLY A 83 8.77 16.55 -6.79
N PRO A 84 9.13 17.82 -6.53
CA PRO A 84 9.49 18.26 -5.18
C PRO A 84 8.36 17.98 -4.19
N ARG A 85 8.72 17.70 -2.92
CA ARG A 85 7.74 17.58 -1.83
C ARG A 85 6.94 18.88 -1.75
N PRO A 86 5.59 18.82 -1.60
CA PRO A 86 4.78 20.01 -1.36
C PRO A 86 5.18 20.75 -0.08
#